data_AF-A0A841E347-F1
#
_entry.id   AF-A0A841E347-F1
#
_cell.length_a   1.000
_cell.length_b   1.000
_cell.length_c   1.000
_cell.angle_alpha   90.00
_cell.angle_beta   90.00
_cell.angle_gamma   90.00
#
_symmetry.space_group_name_H-M   'P 1'
#
loop_
_entity.id
_entity.type
_entity.pdbx_description
1 polymer ?
#
loop_
_entity_poly.entity_id
_entity_poly.type
_entity_poly.pdbx_seq_one_letter_code
_entity_poly.pdbx_strand_id
1 'polypeptide(L)'
;MDVVRRRAGWLLGLGLLGGLVWATVVTLSMPGWYDPDRDCGKKFLTEDNLTTVRSGWFPPSASCVYGDTVRQYMSTTRSVVLSIIGVLLLAVIAVSLVLVVRRLTGDPGPVRTADDINLRRRRRTHLIFGAIDMALVFAVVTFVNVAAIAFGELPGAILFIVLTLVGLSAFGAALDNHMGPLPSTALESRRRGTVAGLTTYGLVFAATAFAGQLPFFRFWAAPAAGVAYAVIVGVQWSRSTRPNPTKAQAVSRVEL
;
A
#
# COMPACT_ATOMS: atom_id res chain seq x y z
N MET A 1 13.75 3.33 -22.97
CA MET A 1 12.50 3.03 -22.22
C MET A 1 12.73 2.69 -20.74
N ASP A 2 13.93 2.26 -20.33
CA ASP A 2 14.17 1.80 -18.96
C ASP A 2 14.13 2.90 -17.88
N VAL A 3 14.51 4.13 -18.23
CA VAL A 3 14.46 5.27 -17.29
C VAL A 3 13.00 5.57 -16.88
N VAL A 4 12.07 5.53 -17.83
CA VAL A 4 10.63 5.77 -17.56
C VAL A 4 10.05 4.66 -16.68
N ARG A 5 10.40 3.38 -16.96
CA ARG A 5 9.99 2.23 -16.13
C ARG A 5 10.60 2.25 -14.73
N ARG A 6 11.83 2.76 -14.58
CA ARG A 6 12.50 2.90 -13.28
C ARG A 6 11.88 4.02 -12.44
N ARG A 7 11.47 5.11 -13.08
CA ARG A 7 10.77 6.25 -12.45
C ARG A 7 9.31 5.97 -12.12
N ALA A 8 8.64 5.04 -12.82
CA ALA A 8 7.23 4.68 -12.56
C ALA A 8 6.93 4.30 -11.11
N GLY A 9 7.85 3.58 -10.43
CA GLY A 9 7.68 3.23 -9.03
C GLY A 9 7.75 4.44 -8.09
N TRP A 10 8.64 5.39 -8.39
CA TRP A 10 8.75 6.65 -7.65
C TRP A 10 7.53 7.54 -7.88
N LEU A 11 7.06 7.64 -9.13
CA LEU A 11 5.85 8.39 -9.48
C LEU A 11 4.62 7.83 -8.78
N LEU A 12 4.48 6.49 -8.70
CA LEU A 12 3.39 5.86 -7.96
C LEU A 12 3.46 6.19 -6.46
N GLY A 13 4.66 6.08 -5.86
CA GLY A 13 4.86 6.42 -4.45
C GLY A 13 4.53 7.89 -4.14
N LEU A 14 5.03 8.82 -4.94
CA LEU A 14 4.74 10.25 -4.81
C LEU A 14 3.26 10.57 -5.07
N GLY A 15 2.63 9.92 -6.05
CA GLY A 15 1.21 10.08 -6.33
C GLY A 15 0.34 9.62 -5.17
N LEU A 16 0.65 8.46 -4.58
CA LEU A 16 -0.09 7.93 -3.42
C LEU A 16 0.12 8.77 -2.16
N LEU A 17 1.35 9.22 -1.89
CA LEU A 17 1.63 10.15 -0.79
C LEU A 17 0.93 11.49 -0.99
N GLY A 18 1.00 12.06 -2.20
CA GLY A 18 0.27 13.26 -2.56
C GLY A 18 -1.23 13.09 -2.43
N GLY A 19 -1.77 11.93 -2.80
CA GLY A 19 -3.16 11.55 -2.58
C GLY A 19 -3.56 11.53 -1.11
N LEU A 20 -2.73 10.96 -0.23
CA LEU A 20 -2.97 10.98 1.21
C LEU A 20 -2.95 12.40 1.77
N VAL A 21 -1.97 13.21 1.39
CA VAL A 21 -1.90 14.62 1.80
C VAL A 21 -3.14 15.37 1.30
N TRP A 22 -3.56 15.13 0.06
CA TRP A 22 -4.78 15.71 -0.49
C TRP A 22 -6.01 15.31 0.31
N ALA A 23 -6.18 14.02 0.62
CA ALA A 23 -7.30 13.54 1.42
C ALA A 23 -7.32 14.19 2.81
N THR A 24 -6.18 14.26 3.49
CA THR A 24 -6.03 14.98 4.76
C THR A 24 -6.44 16.44 4.64
N VAL A 25 -5.98 17.14 3.60
CA VAL A 25 -6.33 18.55 3.37
C VAL A 25 -7.84 18.70 3.12
N VAL A 26 -8.45 17.80 2.35
CA VAL A 26 -9.90 17.80 2.11
C VAL A 26 -10.66 17.62 3.42
N THR A 27 -10.33 16.63 4.24
CA THR A 27 -10.97 16.40 5.54
C THR A 27 -10.85 17.61 6.46
N LEU A 28 -9.64 18.18 6.58
CA LEU A 28 -9.41 19.39 7.38
C LEU A 28 -10.11 20.64 6.82
N SER A 29 -10.62 20.57 5.57
CA SER A 29 -11.42 21.63 4.95
C SER A 29 -12.92 21.47 5.21
N MET A 30 -13.34 20.34 5.79
CA MET A 30 -14.73 19.99 6.10
C MET A 30 -14.97 20.10 7.61
N PRO A 31 -16.24 20.16 8.07
CA PRO A 31 -16.58 19.97 9.47
C PRO A 31 -16.09 18.60 9.95
N GLY A 32 -15.58 18.52 11.18
CA GLY A 32 -15.09 17.26 11.73
C GLY A 32 -16.21 16.22 11.86
N TRP A 33 -15.89 14.96 11.55
CA TRP A 33 -16.85 13.86 11.63
C TRP A 33 -17.38 13.58 13.05
N TYR A 34 -16.62 13.99 14.08
CA TYR A 34 -16.96 13.72 15.48
C TYR A 34 -18.04 14.67 16.02
N ASP A 35 -18.00 15.94 15.64
CA ASP A 35 -18.92 16.97 16.13
C ASP A 35 -19.12 18.06 15.04
N PRO A 36 -19.76 17.70 13.92
CA PRO A 36 -19.89 18.58 12.76
C PRO A 36 -20.74 19.81 13.07
N ASP A 37 -21.67 19.69 14.01
CA ASP A 37 -22.59 20.75 14.40
C ASP A 37 -21.85 21.86 15.15
N ARG A 38 -20.98 21.50 16.09
CA ARG A 38 -20.14 22.44 16.81
C ARG A 38 -19.14 23.16 15.90
N ASP A 39 -18.61 22.49 14.88
CA ASP A 39 -17.69 23.11 13.93
C ASP A 39 -18.40 24.13 13.01
N CYS A 40 -19.62 23.82 12.55
CA CYS A 40 -20.48 24.79 11.86
C CYS A 40 -20.81 25.98 12.77
N GLY A 41 -21.21 25.73 14.02
CA GLY A 41 -21.57 26.77 14.99
C GLY A 41 -20.41 27.72 15.32
N LYS A 42 -19.21 27.19 15.56
CA LYS A 42 -17.99 27.99 15.80
C LYS A 42 -17.64 28.89 14.62
N LYS A 43 -17.76 28.38 13.39
CA LYS A 43 -17.35 29.11 12.20
C LYS A 43 -18.29 30.27 11.85
N PHE A 44 -19.59 30.07 12.06
CA PHE A 44 -20.61 31.06 11.71
C PHE A 44 -21.14 31.85 12.91
N LEU A 45 -20.61 31.61 14.11
CA LEU A 45 -21.02 32.23 15.38
C LEU A 45 -22.54 32.11 15.60
N THR A 46 -23.11 30.95 15.27
CA THR A 46 -24.56 30.68 15.39
C THR A 46 -24.76 29.22 15.78
N GLU A 47 -25.17 28.97 17.03
CA GLU A 47 -25.46 27.62 17.53
C GLU A 47 -26.94 27.22 17.32
N ASP A 48 -27.83 28.21 17.18
CA ASP A 48 -29.26 27.96 17.06
C ASP A 48 -29.68 27.69 15.60
N ASN A 49 -30.44 26.61 15.41
CA ASN A 49 -31.12 26.20 14.17
C ASN A 49 -30.30 25.49 13.08
N LEU A 50 -29.16 24.86 13.40
CA LEU A 50 -28.51 23.95 12.45
C LEU A 50 -29.41 22.72 12.23
N THR A 51 -29.78 22.47 10.96
CA THR A 51 -30.64 21.33 10.60
C THR A 51 -29.85 20.16 10.05
N THR A 52 -28.85 20.42 9.21
CA THR A 52 -28.02 19.36 8.61
C THR A 52 -26.69 19.90 8.12
N VAL A 53 -25.66 19.05 8.20
CA VAL A 53 -24.39 19.24 7.52
C VAL A 53 -24.36 18.39 6.25
N ARG A 54 -23.96 19.00 5.13
CA ARG A 54 -23.77 18.30 3.86
C ARG A 54 -22.31 18.36 3.47
N SER A 55 -21.65 17.20 3.40
CA SER A 55 -20.30 17.03 2.89
C SER A 55 -20.31 16.16 1.63
N GLY A 56 -19.39 16.44 0.72
CA GLY A 56 -19.18 15.67 -0.50
C GLY A 56 -17.70 15.60 -0.83
N TRP A 57 -17.22 14.43 -1.26
CA TRP A 57 -15.80 14.21 -1.52
C TRP A 57 -15.39 14.48 -2.96
N PHE A 58 -16.32 14.36 -3.90
CA PHE A 58 -16.05 14.63 -5.31
C PHE A 58 -17.27 15.24 -6.01
N PRO A 59 -17.27 16.56 -6.27
CA PRO A 59 -16.24 17.54 -5.87
C PRO A 59 -16.18 17.73 -4.33
N PRO A 60 -14.99 18.00 -3.74
CA PRO A 60 -14.87 18.37 -2.34
C PRO A 60 -15.77 19.55 -2.01
N SER A 61 -16.77 19.36 -1.16
CA SER A 61 -17.75 20.37 -0.79
C SER A 61 -18.21 20.18 0.64
N ALA A 62 -18.49 21.28 1.32
CA ALA A 62 -19.08 21.27 2.64
C ALA A 62 -19.99 22.49 2.83
N SER A 63 -21.19 22.26 3.33
CA SER A 63 -22.18 23.29 3.63
C SER A 63 -22.94 22.97 4.92
N CYS A 64 -23.31 24.02 5.65
CA CYS A 64 -24.12 23.95 6.86
C CYS A 64 -25.50 24.54 6.54
N VAL A 65 -26.57 23.80 6.81
CA VAL A 65 -27.94 24.23 6.55
C VAL A 65 -28.57 24.71 7.87
N TYR A 66 -29.10 25.93 7.87
CA TYR A 66 -29.76 26.57 9.01
C TYR A 66 -31.19 26.96 8.60
N GLY A 67 -32.18 26.14 8.94
CA GLY A 67 -33.55 26.30 8.44
C GLY A 67 -33.57 26.40 6.90
N ASP A 68 -33.97 27.56 6.38
CA ASP A 68 -34.04 27.85 4.94
C ASP A 68 -32.73 28.42 4.34
N THR A 69 -31.71 28.67 5.17
CA THR A 69 -30.45 29.28 4.72
C THR A 69 -29.33 28.26 4.62
N VAL A 70 -28.59 28.27 3.51
CA VAL A 70 -27.42 27.39 3.29
C VAL A 70 -26.16 28.23 3.32
N ARG A 71 -25.26 27.94 4.25
CA ARG A 71 -23.96 28.60 4.36
C ARG A 71 -22.84 27.67 3.89
N GLN A 72 -22.00 28.15 2.98
CA GLN A 72 -20.87 27.38 2.48
C GLN A 72 -19.76 27.33 3.53
N TYR A 73 -19.49 26.13 4.05
CA TYR A 73 -18.35 25.89 4.92
C TYR A 73 -17.05 25.91 4.10
N MET A 74 -17.07 25.29 2.93
CA MET A 74 -15.93 25.29 2.01
C MET A 74 -16.19 26.25 0.85
N SER A 75 -15.26 27.18 0.60
CA SER A 75 -15.41 28.13 -0.50
C SER A 75 -15.34 27.44 -1.86
N THR A 76 -16.10 27.94 -2.85
CA THR A 76 -16.11 27.42 -4.23
C THR A 76 -14.70 27.35 -4.82
N THR A 77 -13.87 28.39 -4.62
CA THR A 77 -12.49 28.39 -5.13
C THR A 77 -11.66 27.23 -4.56
N ARG A 78 -11.76 26.96 -3.26
CA ARG A 78 -11.04 25.86 -2.62
C ARG A 78 -11.56 24.51 -3.13
N SER A 79 -12.88 24.37 -3.30
CA SER A 79 -13.51 23.18 -3.86
C SER A 79 -12.99 22.86 -5.26
N VAL A 80 -12.94 23.87 -6.14
CA VAL A 80 -12.44 23.75 -7.51
C VAL A 80 -10.96 23.37 -7.52
N VAL A 81 -10.12 24.07 -6.75
CA VAL A 81 -8.68 23.79 -6.67
C VAL A 81 -8.41 22.37 -6.18
N LEU A 82 -9.08 21.94 -5.09
CA LEU A 82 -8.92 20.58 -4.58
C LEU A 82 -9.47 19.54 -5.56
N SER A 83 -10.54 19.82 -6.30
CA SER A 83 -11.05 18.92 -7.35
C SER A 83 -10.02 18.70 -8.46
N ILE A 84 -9.42 19.79 -8.98
CA ILE A 84 -8.41 19.72 -10.03
C ILE A 84 -7.19 18.91 -9.54
N ILE A 85 -6.69 19.21 -8.35
CA ILE A 85 -5.56 18.48 -7.74
C ILE A 85 -5.92 16.99 -7.58
N GLY A 86 -7.13 16.68 -7.08
CA GLY A 86 -7.59 15.32 -6.89
C GLY A 86 -7.63 14.52 -8.20
N VAL A 87 -8.14 15.12 -9.28
CA VAL A 87 -8.17 14.49 -10.61
C VAL A 87 -6.75 14.25 -11.14
N LEU A 88 -5.86 15.24 -11.02
CA LEU A 88 -4.48 15.11 -11.48
C LEU A 88 -3.73 14.01 -10.72
N LEU A 89 -3.90 13.94 -9.40
CA LEU A 89 -3.33 12.87 -8.57
C LEU A 89 -3.88 11.49 -8.97
N LEU A 90 -5.19 11.38 -9.17
CA LEU A 90 -5.81 10.13 -9.61
C LEU A 90 -5.27 9.66 -10.97
N ALA A 91 -5.13 10.58 -11.93
CA ALA A 91 -4.55 10.28 -13.23
C ALA A 91 -3.08 9.81 -13.12
N VAL A 92 -2.26 10.49 -12.30
CA VAL A 92 -0.86 10.11 -12.05
C VAL A 92 -0.77 8.72 -11.40
N ILE A 93 -1.60 8.44 -10.40
CA ILE A 93 -1.67 7.14 -9.73
C ILE A 93 -2.05 6.05 -10.74
N ALA A 94 -3.12 6.25 -11.51
CA ALA A 94 -3.61 5.29 -12.49
C ALA A 94 -2.55 4.97 -13.56
N VAL A 95 -1.94 5.99 -14.16
CA VAL A 95 -0.87 5.81 -15.16
C VAL A 95 0.33 5.08 -14.55
N SER A 96 0.77 5.48 -13.36
CA SER A 96 1.91 4.86 -12.70
C SER A 96 1.63 3.40 -12.33
N LEU A 97 0.41 3.07 -11.91
CA LEU A 97 -0.02 1.70 -11.64
C LEU A 97 0.04 0.84 -12.90
N VAL A 98 -0.47 1.32 -14.03
CA VAL A 98 -0.38 0.63 -15.33
C VAL A 98 1.08 0.38 -15.72
N LEU A 99 1.96 1.37 -15.52
CA LEU A 99 3.40 1.20 -15.79
C LEU A 99 4.06 0.17 -14.88
N VAL A 100 3.66 0.12 -13.60
CA VAL A 100 4.14 -0.91 -12.65
C VAL A 100 3.66 -2.29 -13.05
N VAL A 101 2.39 -2.45 -13.43
CA VAL A 101 1.85 -3.73 -13.93
C VAL A 101 2.62 -4.21 -15.16
N ARG A 102 2.81 -3.32 -16.15
CA ARG A 102 3.60 -3.63 -17.36
C ARG A 102 5.05 -4.02 -17.03
N ARG A 103 5.63 -3.47 -15.96
CA ARG A 103 6.98 -3.83 -15.49
C ARG A 103 7.03 -5.22 -14.84
N LEU A 104 5.94 -5.69 -14.23
CA LEU A 104 5.81 -7.03 -13.64
C LEU A 104 5.48 -8.12 -14.67
N THR A 105 5.08 -7.73 -15.88
CA THR A 105 4.77 -8.62 -17.01
C THR A 105 5.81 -8.58 -18.14
N GLY A 106 6.83 -7.73 -18.04
CA GLY A 106 7.88 -7.57 -19.07
C GLY A 106 8.95 -8.66 -19.06
N ASP A 107 10.02 -8.45 -19.81
CA ASP A 107 11.08 -9.45 -19.98
C ASP A 107 11.76 -9.86 -18.67
N PRO A 108 12.07 -11.17 -18.50
CA PRO A 108 12.66 -11.71 -17.29
C PRO A 108 14.05 -11.14 -16.95
N GLY A 109 14.77 -10.70 -17.99
CA GLY A 109 16.16 -10.28 -17.89
C GLY A 109 17.11 -11.48 -17.70
N PRO A 110 18.42 -11.21 -17.51
CA PRO A 110 19.41 -12.26 -17.34
C PRO A 110 19.16 -13.07 -16.07
N VAL A 111 19.49 -14.37 -16.14
CA VAL A 111 19.41 -15.28 -14.99
C VAL A 111 20.59 -14.98 -14.06
N ARG A 112 20.32 -14.80 -12.77
CA ARG A 112 21.37 -14.74 -11.75
C ARG A 112 21.70 -16.17 -11.31
N THR A 113 22.94 -16.57 -11.52
CA THR A 113 23.43 -17.88 -11.08
C THR A 113 23.72 -17.88 -9.58
N ALA A 114 23.83 -19.08 -9.01
CA ALA A 114 24.16 -19.28 -7.60
C ALA A 114 25.67 -19.44 -7.35
N ASP A 115 26.48 -19.25 -8.40
CA ASP A 115 27.91 -19.54 -8.37
C ASP A 115 28.58 -18.70 -7.27
N ASP A 116 29.39 -19.38 -6.45
CA ASP A 116 30.11 -18.83 -5.28
C ASP A 116 29.25 -18.30 -4.11
N ILE A 117 27.92 -18.43 -4.16
CA ILE A 117 27.02 -17.94 -3.10
C ILE A 117 26.60 -19.07 -2.16
N ASN A 118 26.90 -18.92 -0.87
CA ASN A 118 26.39 -19.81 0.16
C ASN A 118 24.87 -19.63 0.36
N LEU A 119 24.08 -20.50 -0.30
CA LEU A 119 22.62 -20.47 -0.28
C LEU A 119 22.03 -20.68 1.13
N ARG A 120 22.70 -21.47 1.98
CA ARG A 120 22.23 -21.74 3.36
C ARG A 120 22.33 -20.48 4.22
N ARG A 121 23.46 -19.75 4.12
CA ARG A 121 23.64 -18.46 4.80
C ARG A 121 22.64 -17.44 4.27
N ARG A 122 22.50 -17.33 2.95
CA ARG A 122 21.55 -16.41 2.30
C ARG A 122 20.11 -16.67 2.74
N ARG A 123 19.67 -17.93 2.80
CA ARG A 123 18.35 -18.31 3.33
C ARG A 123 18.15 -17.87 4.77
N ARG A 124 19.12 -18.13 5.65
CA ARG A 124 19.04 -17.72 7.07
C ARG A 124 18.96 -16.19 7.20
N THR A 125 19.78 -15.46 6.44
CA THR A 125 19.74 -13.99 6.39
C THR A 125 18.38 -13.49 5.91
N HIS A 126 17.84 -14.06 4.83
CA HIS A 126 16.52 -13.67 4.30
C HIS A 126 15.40 -13.90 5.34
N LEU A 127 15.41 -15.04 6.03
CA LEU A 127 14.40 -15.35 7.04
C LEU A 127 14.49 -14.42 8.26
N ILE A 128 15.69 -14.16 8.78
CA ILE A 128 15.86 -13.35 9.99
C ILE A 128 15.66 -11.87 9.68
N PHE A 129 16.46 -11.31 8.76
CA PHE A 129 16.40 -9.88 8.46
C PHE A 129 15.12 -9.51 7.72
N GLY A 130 14.66 -10.35 6.79
CA GLY A 130 13.38 -10.11 6.13
C GLY A 130 12.20 -10.10 7.10
N ALA A 131 12.20 -10.97 8.12
CA ALA A 131 11.16 -10.94 9.16
C ALA A 131 11.25 -9.69 10.04
N ILE A 132 12.45 -9.32 10.49
CA ILE A 132 12.67 -8.12 11.31
C ILE A 132 12.26 -6.86 10.54
N ASP A 133 12.74 -6.71 9.30
CA ASP A 133 12.44 -5.53 8.50
C ASP A 133 10.94 -5.44 8.18
N MET A 134 10.29 -6.58 7.89
CA MET A 134 8.84 -6.59 7.67
C MET A 134 8.05 -6.23 8.93
N ALA A 135 8.48 -6.70 10.10
CA ALA A 135 7.88 -6.32 11.38
C ALA A 135 8.02 -4.80 11.62
N LEU A 136 9.19 -4.23 11.34
CA LEU A 136 9.44 -2.80 11.46
C LEU A 136 8.56 -1.99 10.50
N VAL A 137 8.45 -2.41 9.24
CA VAL A 137 7.55 -1.76 8.26
C VAL A 137 6.10 -1.81 8.73
N PHE A 138 5.64 -2.94 9.29
CA PHE A 138 4.29 -3.03 9.85
C PHE A 138 4.07 -2.18 11.09
N ALA A 139 5.09 -1.96 11.91
CA ALA A 139 4.99 -1.02 13.03
C ALA A 139 4.74 0.40 12.51
N VAL A 140 5.44 0.82 11.46
CA VAL A 140 5.22 2.12 10.79
C VAL A 140 3.83 2.19 10.16
N VAL A 141 3.42 1.15 9.41
CA VAL A 141 2.08 1.06 8.82
C VAL A 141 0.99 1.16 9.88
N THR A 142 1.17 0.48 11.02
CA THR A 142 0.22 0.52 12.14
C THR A 142 0.06 1.94 12.68
N PHE A 143 1.17 2.65 12.86
CA PHE A 143 1.16 4.05 13.31
C PHE A 143 0.47 4.97 12.28
N VAL A 144 0.80 4.83 10.99
CA VAL A 144 0.22 5.65 9.92
C VAL A 144 -1.27 5.35 9.70
N ASN A 145 -1.73 4.11 9.92
CA ASN A 145 -3.14 3.74 9.82
C ASN A 145 -4.03 4.58 10.75
N VAL A 146 -3.57 4.80 11.98
CA VAL A 146 -4.31 5.62 12.95
C VAL A 146 -4.48 7.05 12.43
N ALA A 147 -3.42 7.63 11.87
CA ALA A 147 -3.48 8.96 11.27
C ALA A 147 -4.39 8.99 10.02
N ALA A 148 -4.29 7.99 9.15
CA ALA A 148 -5.09 7.93 7.92
C ALA A 148 -6.60 7.83 8.20
N ILE A 149 -7.00 7.05 9.21
CA ILE A 149 -8.40 6.96 9.63
C ILE A 149 -8.85 8.26 10.31
N ALA A 150 -8.04 8.79 11.23
CA ALA A 150 -8.40 10.00 11.98
C ALA A 150 -8.57 11.23 11.08
N PHE A 151 -7.76 11.35 10.02
CA PHE A 151 -7.70 12.54 9.18
C PHE A 151 -8.23 12.35 7.76
N GLY A 152 -8.64 11.16 7.35
CA GLY A 152 -8.93 10.87 5.95
C GLY A 152 -10.32 10.27 5.66
N GLU A 153 -11.07 9.92 6.70
CA GLU A 153 -12.32 9.14 6.59
C GLU A 153 -12.20 7.98 5.58
N LEU A 154 -13.26 7.70 4.80
CA LEU A 154 -13.30 6.62 3.82
C LEU A 154 -12.24 6.79 2.71
N PRO A 155 -12.08 7.96 2.05
CA PRO A 155 -11.12 8.07 0.94
C PRO A 155 -9.67 7.97 1.40
N GLY A 156 -9.33 8.53 2.56
CA GLY A 156 -8.01 8.37 3.16
C GLY A 156 -7.73 6.93 3.55
N ALA A 157 -8.72 6.20 4.08
CA ALA A 157 -8.58 4.77 4.33
C ALA A 157 -8.32 3.96 3.04
N ILE A 158 -9.04 4.24 1.95
CA ILE A 158 -8.81 3.59 0.65
C ILE A 158 -7.40 3.87 0.14
N LEU A 159 -6.97 5.14 0.13
CA LEU A 159 -5.63 5.52 -0.32
C LEU A 159 -4.54 4.90 0.55
N PHE A 160 -4.75 4.81 1.86
CA PHE A 160 -3.84 4.16 2.79
C PHE A 160 -3.71 2.66 2.51
N ILE A 161 -4.82 1.96 2.26
CA ILE A 161 -4.82 0.54 1.87
C ILE A 161 -4.01 0.35 0.58
N VAL A 162 -4.28 1.15 -0.45
CA VAL A 162 -3.57 1.07 -1.73
C VAL A 162 -2.08 1.38 -1.55
N LEU A 163 -1.73 2.42 -0.80
CA LEU A 163 -0.33 2.75 -0.49
C LEU A 163 0.37 1.61 0.24
N THR A 164 -0.29 1.02 1.22
CA THR A 164 0.27 -0.09 2.00
C THR A 164 0.49 -1.32 1.13
N LEU A 165 -0.49 -1.69 0.29
CA LEU A 165 -0.38 -2.79 -0.67
C LEU A 165 0.80 -2.58 -1.63
N VAL A 166 0.89 -1.40 -2.23
CA VAL A 166 1.98 -1.05 -3.17
C VAL A 166 3.33 -1.01 -2.45
N GLY A 167 3.39 -0.38 -1.28
CA GLY A 167 4.59 -0.25 -0.47
C GLY A 167 5.15 -1.61 -0.04
N LEU A 168 4.31 -2.48 0.52
CA LEU A 168 4.71 -3.82 0.93
C LEU A 168 5.07 -4.71 -0.27
N SER A 169 4.38 -4.56 -1.40
CA SER A 169 4.73 -5.25 -2.64
C SER A 169 6.13 -4.87 -3.14
N ALA A 170 6.44 -3.56 -3.13
CA ALA A 170 7.73 -3.03 -3.55
C ALA A 170 8.83 -3.44 -2.56
N PHE A 171 8.53 -3.37 -1.27
CA PHE A 171 9.44 -3.76 -0.20
C PHE A 171 9.78 -5.26 -0.26
N GLY A 172 8.76 -6.12 -0.40
CA GLY A 172 8.96 -7.56 -0.58
C GLY A 172 9.75 -7.89 -1.85
N ALA A 173 9.49 -7.19 -2.96
CA ALA A 173 10.28 -7.33 -4.20
C ALA A 173 11.75 -6.90 -4.02
N ALA A 174 12.01 -5.86 -3.22
CA ALA A 174 13.37 -5.42 -2.90
C ALA A 174 14.10 -6.45 -2.03
N LEU A 175 13.47 -6.91 -0.95
CA LEU A 175 14.03 -7.97 -0.08
C LEU A 175 14.35 -9.23 -0.87
N ASP A 176 13.43 -9.68 -1.73
CA ASP A 176 13.64 -10.86 -2.54
C ASP A 176 14.74 -10.67 -3.59
N ASN A 177 14.87 -9.47 -4.18
CA ASN A 177 15.95 -9.18 -5.09
C ASN A 177 17.33 -9.24 -4.41
N HIS A 178 17.41 -8.85 -3.14
CA HIS A 178 18.66 -8.85 -2.36
C HIS A 178 18.98 -10.22 -1.77
N MET A 179 18.00 -10.92 -1.21
CA MET A 179 18.20 -12.11 -0.38
C MET A 179 17.41 -13.34 -0.84
N GLY A 180 16.63 -13.23 -1.92
CA GLY A 180 15.78 -14.29 -2.45
C GLY A 180 16.54 -15.50 -2.97
N PRO A 181 15.82 -16.62 -3.19
CA PRO A 181 16.36 -17.83 -3.81
C PRO A 181 17.05 -17.59 -5.16
N LEU A 182 18.09 -18.39 -5.39
CA LEU A 182 18.88 -18.49 -6.63
C LEU A 182 18.97 -19.96 -7.08
N PRO A 183 19.18 -20.24 -8.39
CA PRO A 183 19.19 -19.27 -9.49
C PRO A 183 17.79 -18.69 -9.74
N SER A 184 17.71 -17.42 -10.15
CA SER A 184 16.44 -16.77 -10.49
C SER A 184 16.61 -15.60 -11.45
N THR A 185 15.54 -15.24 -12.16
CA THR A 185 15.51 -14.03 -13.01
C THR A 185 15.08 -12.81 -12.20
N ALA A 186 15.39 -11.61 -12.70
CA ALA A 186 14.99 -10.36 -12.03
C ALA A 186 13.47 -10.16 -11.97
N LEU A 187 12.73 -10.74 -12.90
CA LEU A 187 11.26 -10.72 -12.92
C LEU A 187 10.67 -11.74 -11.95
N GLU A 188 11.19 -12.96 -11.93
CA GLU A 188 10.75 -14.00 -11.00
C GLU A 188 10.94 -13.54 -9.55
N SER A 189 12.10 -12.95 -9.25
CA SER A 189 12.37 -12.38 -7.93
C SER A 189 11.37 -11.27 -7.56
N ARG A 190 11.08 -10.35 -8.48
CA ARG A 190 10.06 -9.31 -8.26
C ARG A 190 8.69 -9.90 -8.01
N ARG A 191 8.24 -10.87 -8.81
CA ARG A 191 6.94 -11.53 -8.64
C ARG A 191 6.84 -12.23 -7.29
N ARG A 192 7.86 -13.01 -6.93
CA ARG A 192 7.94 -13.74 -5.67
C ARG A 192 7.89 -12.79 -4.46
N GLY A 193 8.68 -11.72 -4.49
CA GLY A 193 8.70 -10.72 -3.44
C GLY A 193 7.40 -9.90 -3.35
N THR A 194 6.81 -9.51 -4.49
CA THR A 194 5.48 -8.86 -4.52
C THR A 194 4.40 -9.75 -3.92
N VAL A 195 4.36 -11.03 -4.29
CA VAL A 195 3.42 -12.00 -3.72
C VAL A 195 3.65 -12.15 -2.22
N ALA A 196 4.90 -12.19 -1.75
CA ALA A 196 5.20 -12.27 -0.32
C ALA A 196 4.67 -11.04 0.44
N GLY A 197 4.90 -9.83 -0.08
CA GLY A 197 4.39 -8.59 0.51
C GLY A 197 2.87 -8.55 0.58
N LEU A 198 2.19 -8.85 -0.55
CA LEU A 198 0.72 -8.87 -0.62
C LEU A 198 0.11 -9.93 0.29
N THR A 199 0.69 -11.14 0.32
CA THR A 199 0.18 -12.23 1.16
C THR A 199 0.36 -11.90 2.64
N THR A 200 1.49 -11.31 3.01
CA THR A 200 1.73 -10.86 4.39
C THR A 200 0.69 -9.82 4.81
N TYR A 201 0.44 -8.82 3.95
CA TYR A 201 -0.62 -7.84 4.19
C TYR A 201 -1.99 -8.47 4.33
N GLY A 202 -2.39 -9.32 3.38
CA GLY A 202 -3.70 -9.98 3.41
C GLY A 202 -3.90 -10.80 4.68
N LEU A 203 -2.88 -11.55 5.12
CA LEU A 203 -2.94 -12.34 6.36
C LEU A 203 -3.09 -11.46 7.60
N VAL A 204 -2.27 -10.41 7.73
CA VAL A 204 -2.33 -9.53 8.90
C VAL A 204 -3.64 -8.73 8.90
N PHE A 205 -4.06 -8.22 7.75
CA PHE A 205 -5.33 -7.51 7.60
C PHE A 205 -6.52 -8.40 7.97
N ALA A 206 -6.58 -9.63 7.42
CA ALA A 206 -7.64 -10.58 7.74
C ALA A 206 -7.64 -10.91 9.25
N ALA A 207 -6.47 -11.18 9.82
CA ALA A 207 -6.35 -11.48 11.25
C ALA A 207 -6.84 -10.32 12.13
N THR A 208 -6.56 -9.06 11.76
CA THR A 208 -7.07 -7.93 12.53
C THR A 208 -8.56 -7.67 12.26
N ALA A 209 -9.05 -7.89 11.04
CA ALA A 209 -10.47 -7.76 10.73
C ALA A 209 -11.31 -8.77 11.53
N PHE A 210 -10.85 -10.02 11.66
CA PHE A 210 -11.49 -11.04 12.50
C PHE A 210 -11.48 -10.70 14.00
N ALA A 211 -10.50 -9.91 14.46
CA ALA A 211 -10.44 -9.45 15.85
C ALA A 211 -11.48 -8.37 16.19
N GLY A 212 -12.24 -7.88 15.21
CA GLY A 212 -13.48 -7.10 15.42
C GLY A 212 -13.30 -5.70 16.02
N GLN A 213 -12.08 -5.13 16.01
CA GLN A 213 -11.80 -3.85 16.68
C GLN A 213 -11.12 -2.87 15.71
N LEU A 214 -11.80 -1.75 15.44
CA LEU A 214 -11.17 -0.53 14.91
C LEU A 214 -10.24 0.02 16.01
N PRO A 215 -8.97 0.40 15.74
CA PRO A 215 -8.26 0.48 14.46
C PRO A 215 -7.64 -0.86 13.98
N PHE A 216 -7.71 -1.10 12.65
CA PHE A 216 -7.35 -2.36 11.95
C PHE A 216 -5.90 -2.84 12.08
N PHE A 217 -5.02 -2.14 12.78
CA PHE A 217 -3.69 -2.67 13.10
C PHE A 217 -3.36 -2.34 14.55
N ARG A 218 -3.08 -3.39 15.34
CA ARG A 218 -2.68 -3.29 16.74
C ARG A 218 -1.18 -3.53 16.85
N PHE A 219 -0.59 -3.27 18.01
CA PHE A 219 0.83 -3.54 18.25
C PHE A 219 1.24 -4.99 17.93
N TRP A 220 0.33 -5.96 18.03
CA TRP A 220 0.60 -7.36 17.66
C TRP A 220 0.73 -7.59 16.14
N ALA A 221 0.25 -6.66 15.30
CA ALA A 221 0.34 -6.77 13.84
C ALA A 221 1.79 -6.78 13.35
N ALA A 222 2.69 -6.04 14.02
CA ALA A 222 4.11 -6.02 13.69
C ALA A 222 4.80 -7.39 13.87
N PRO A 223 4.78 -8.04 15.05
CA PRO A 223 5.35 -9.37 15.21
C PRO A 223 4.62 -10.42 14.35
N ALA A 224 3.29 -10.34 14.20
CA ALA A 224 2.55 -11.25 13.33
C ALA A 224 2.97 -11.14 11.86
N ALA A 225 3.21 -9.92 11.35
CA ALA A 225 3.71 -9.70 10.00
C ALA A 225 5.11 -10.32 9.80
N GLY A 226 6.01 -10.14 10.77
CA GLY A 226 7.34 -10.74 10.72
C GLY A 226 7.28 -12.26 10.63
N VAL A 227 6.45 -12.90 11.47
CA VAL A 227 6.23 -14.36 11.44
C VAL A 227 5.60 -14.81 10.13
N ALA A 228 4.52 -14.16 9.69
CA ALA A 228 3.84 -14.48 8.43
C ALA A 228 4.79 -14.40 7.24
N TYR A 229 5.59 -13.33 7.16
CA TYR A 229 6.60 -13.16 6.12
C TYR A 229 7.67 -14.26 6.16
N ALA A 230 8.19 -14.58 7.35
CA ALA A 230 9.18 -15.65 7.52
C ALA A 230 8.64 -17.00 7.03
N VAL A 231 7.38 -17.32 7.33
CA VAL A 231 6.72 -18.55 6.87
C VAL A 231 6.59 -18.55 5.35
N ILE A 232 6.09 -17.46 4.75
CA ILE A 232 5.91 -17.34 3.30
C ILE A 232 7.26 -17.52 2.58
N VAL A 233 8.29 -16.79 3.01
CA VAL A 233 9.64 -16.89 2.44
C VAL A 233 10.24 -18.27 2.67
N GLY A 234 10.00 -18.87 3.84
CA GLY A 234 10.42 -20.26 4.14
C GLY A 234 9.84 -21.26 3.15
N VAL A 235 8.55 -21.14 2.83
CA VAL A 235 7.88 -21.94 1.80
C VAL A 235 8.48 -21.68 0.42
N GLN A 236 8.71 -20.42 0.06
CA GLN A 236 9.31 -20.06 -1.22
C GLN A 236 10.69 -20.70 -1.42
N TRP A 237 11.56 -20.65 -0.40
CA TRP A 237 12.86 -21.34 -0.40
C TRP A 237 12.73 -22.85 -0.54
N SER A 238 11.76 -23.47 0.13
CA SER A 238 11.54 -24.92 0.04
C SER A 238 11.11 -25.38 -1.35
N ARG A 239 10.38 -24.53 -2.08
CA ARG A 239 9.91 -24.80 -3.44
C ARG A 239 11.04 -24.63 -4.46
N SER A 240 11.93 -23.65 -4.26
CA SER A 240 13.07 -23.42 -5.16
C SER A 240 14.15 -24.51 -5.12
N THR A 241 14.24 -25.28 -4.04
CA THR A 241 15.19 -26.40 -3.92
C THR A 241 14.66 -27.73 -4.46
N ARG A 242 13.40 -27.81 -4.92
CA ARG A 242 12.87 -29.05 -5.51
C ARG A 242 13.35 -29.17 -6.96
N PRO A 243 13.99 -30.27 -7.36
CA PRO A 243 14.36 -30.50 -8.75
C PRO A 243 13.09 -30.55 -9.62
N ASN A 244 13.11 -29.85 -10.76
CA ASN A 244 11.98 -29.81 -11.68
C ASN A 244 11.89 -31.18 -12.39
N PRO A 245 10.83 -31.99 -12.16
CA PRO A 245 10.75 -33.35 -12.70
C PRO A 245 10.78 -33.39 -14.23
N THR A 246 10.32 -32.33 -14.89
CA THR A 246 10.35 -32.16 -16.35
C THR A 246 11.75 -31.96 -16.94
N LYS A 247 12.73 -31.46 -16.18
CA LYS A 247 14.13 -31.40 -16.65
C LYS A 247 14.89 -32.71 -16.43
N ALA A 248 14.56 -33.45 -15.37
CA ALA A 248 15.16 -34.75 -15.11
C ALA A 248 14.85 -35.78 -16.20
N GLN A 249 13.63 -35.75 -16.75
CA GLN A 249 13.23 -36.63 -17.86
C GLN A 249 13.82 -36.24 -19.22
N ALA A 250 14.20 -34.98 -19.43
CA ALA A 250 14.83 -34.54 -20.67
C ALA A 250 16.30 -34.98 -20.75
N VAL A 251 17.01 -35.02 -19.62
CA VAL A 251 18.40 -35.50 -19.56
C VAL A 251 18.47 -37.01 -19.76
N SER A 252 17.53 -37.78 -19.18
CA SER A 252 17.49 -39.23 -19.37
C SER A 252 17.10 -39.69 -20.78
N ARG A 253 16.62 -38.77 -21.65
CA ARG A 253 16.16 -39.09 -23.01
C ARG A 253 17.20 -38.74 -24.09
N VAL A 254 18.30 -38.10 -23.72
CA VAL A 254 19.43 -37.80 -24.63
C VAL A 254 20.55 -38.84 -24.49
N GLU A 255 20.51 -39.67 -23.44
CA GLU A 255 21.49 -40.75 -23.19
C GLU A 255 21.05 -42.13 -23.72
N LEU A 256 20.08 -42.18 -24.63
CA LEU A 256 19.60 -43.41 -25.30
C LEU A 256 19.63 -43.20 -26.82
#